data_AF-A0A1C5DLN2-F1
#
_entry.id   AF-A0A1C5DLN2-F1
#
_cell.length_a   1.000
_cell.length_b   1.000
_cell.length_c   1.000
_cell.angle_alpha   90.00
_cell.angle_beta   90.00
_cell.angle_gamma   90.00
#
_symmetry.space_group_name_H-M   'P 1'
#
loop_
_entity.id
_entity.type
_entity.pdbx_description
1 polymer ?
#
loop_
_entity_poly.entity_id
_entity_poly.type
_entity_poly.pdbx_seq_one_letter_code
_entity_poly.pdbx_strand_id
1 'polypeptide(L)'
;TATGGVRRLTELRAGLVNAVHRAHSAGGGGPDDEVVLPVGAVAALGSRMPPWAARRPSSYTAFLQRGPDGELCVNHLYGGWGRFGSRFLDTLAPAASRETGAAVSATLSPGARVAQVRPVNGFNANLHPLFVPDEIGEDRSLASVGVEDVELVHDPVGDDVRVRVRGTRAWVDVLYAGVLAPLLLEPRLAPLVMDHPHGITDFGPLVPRHVSDVPGGRLVRTPRLRHRHLVLRRRRWELAGGTVAALTAELAAEGEVPVRTVARWRALLGVPDQLFLRAAPPRRSARVDEDLLRALDRPKPQYLDLGDALHLRCLARWLARHPGGAVLEEALPAPVRGPGSAAVELAVETYRAGRPTAGTDGTDGKDLTARGELVRRRDER
;
A
#
# COMPACT_ATOMS: atom_id res chain seq x y z
N THR A 1 -11.34 24.66 9.57
CA THR A 1 -10.87 24.77 8.16
C THR A 1 -10.01 23.58 7.82
N ALA A 2 -10.00 23.15 6.55
CA ALA A 2 -9.12 22.10 6.03
C ALA A 2 -7.65 22.31 6.45
N THR A 3 -7.15 23.55 6.43
CA THR A 3 -5.77 23.90 6.84
C THR A 3 -5.46 23.51 8.30
N GLY A 4 -6.38 23.78 9.24
CA GLY A 4 -6.20 23.37 10.64
C GLY A 4 -6.26 21.85 10.82
N GLY A 5 -7.07 21.17 10.01
CA GLY A 5 -7.17 19.72 9.97
C GLY A 5 -5.90 19.03 9.44
N VAL A 6 -5.33 19.54 8.35
CA VAL A 6 -4.08 19.05 7.76
C VAL A 6 -2.90 19.26 8.73
N ARG A 7 -2.85 20.40 9.42
CA ARG A 7 -1.84 20.66 10.46
C ARG A 7 -1.94 19.63 11.58
N ARG A 8 -3.15 19.38 12.11
CA ARG A 8 -3.38 18.37 13.15
C ARG A 8 -2.98 16.96 12.71
N LEU A 9 -3.27 16.58 11.47
CA LEU A 9 -2.84 15.30 10.91
C LEU A 9 -1.31 15.20 10.81
N THR A 10 -0.66 16.29 10.42
CA THR A 10 0.80 16.39 10.33
C THR A 10 1.45 16.25 11.71
N GLU A 11 0.91 16.95 12.71
CA GLU A 11 1.32 16.84 14.12
C GLU A 11 1.13 15.41 14.66
N LEU A 12 -0.01 14.78 14.36
CA LEU A 12 -0.28 13.40 14.76
C LEU A 12 0.74 12.43 14.15
N ARG A 13 1.06 12.58 12.86
CA ARG A 13 2.07 11.79 12.15
C ARG A 13 3.45 12.00 12.75
N ALA A 14 3.87 13.25 12.95
CA ALA A 14 5.17 13.58 13.55
C ALA A 14 5.29 13.04 14.98
N GLY A 15 4.23 13.15 15.77
CA GLY A 15 4.16 12.60 17.12
C GLY A 15 4.32 11.08 17.15
N LEU A 16 3.67 10.37 16.22
CA LEU A 16 3.82 8.92 16.08
C LEU A 16 5.26 8.52 15.70
N VAL A 17 5.83 9.16 14.66
CA VAL A 17 7.22 8.90 14.23
C VAL A 17 8.19 9.10 15.39
N ASN A 18 8.08 10.23 16.10
CA ASN A 18 8.95 10.55 17.22
C ASN A 18 8.80 9.54 18.37
N ALA A 19 7.58 9.09 18.68
CA ALA A 19 7.35 8.09 19.71
C ALA A 19 7.97 6.74 19.34
N VAL A 20 7.82 6.31 18.09
CA VAL A 20 8.38 5.05 17.57
C VAL A 20 9.92 5.10 17.58
N HIS A 21 10.52 6.18 17.11
CA HIS A 21 11.97 6.34 17.12
C HIS A 21 12.54 6.36 18.54
N ARG A 22 11.90 7.09 19.49
CA ARG A 22 12.31 7.06 20.90
C ARG A 22 12.23 5.67 21.50
N ALA A 23 11.16 4.92 21.24
CA ALA A 23 11.00 3.56 21.74
C ALA A 23 12.10 2.63 21.21
N HIS A 24 12.44 2.74 19.92
CA HIS A 24 13.54 1.99 19.32
C HIS A 24 14.90 2.37 19.93
N SER A 25 15.19 3.67 20.10
CA SER A 25 16.42 4.13 20.75
C SER A 25 16.56 3.64 22.19
N ALA A 26 15.46 3.58 22.94
CA ALA A 26 15.45 3.06 24.32
C ALA A 26 15.66 1.54 24.39
N GLY A 27 15.38 0.80 23.31
CA GLY A 27 15.50 -0.65 23.22
C GLY A 27 16.80 -1.18 22.60
N GLY A 28 17.83 -0.34 22.47
CA GLY A 28 19.12 -0.68 21.85
C GLY A 28 19.49 0.27 20.72
N GLY A 29 18.51 0.65 19.89
CA GLY A 29 18.65 1.69 18.87
C GLY A 29 19.59 1.34 17.72
N GLY A 30 19.95 0.07 17.56
CA GLY A 30 20.84 -0.42 16.52
C GLY A 30 20.11 -0.76 15.21
N PRO A 31 20.84 -0.80 14.09
CA PRO A 31 20.28 -1.17 12.78
C PRO A 31 19.76 -2.61 12.69
N ASP A 32 20.19 -3.46 13.62
CA ASP A 32 19.77 -4.86 13.72
C ASP A 32 18.61 -5.06 14.71
N ASP A 33 18.30 -4.05 15.52
CA ASP A 33 17.15 -4.07 16.43
C ASP A 33 15.86 -3.78 15.66
N GLU A 34 14.81 -4.56 15.90
CA GLU A 34 13.54 -4.32 15.24
C GLU A 34 12.85 -3.05 15.78
N VAL A 35 12.11 -2.38 14.91
CA VAL A 35 11.20 -1.29 15.31
C VAL A 35 9.83 -1.90 15.53
N VAL A 36 9.30 -1.81 16.74
CA VAL A 36 7.97 -2.33 17.09
C VAL A 36 7.01 -1.16 17.28
N LEU A 37 5.95 -1.10 16.46
CA LEU A 37 4.88 -0.13 16.62
C LEU A 37 4.04 -0.48 17.87
N PRO A 38 4.00 0.40 18.89
CA PRO A 38 3.29 0.11 20.13
C PRO A 38 1.78 -0.07 19.90
N VAL A 39 1.20 -1.10 20.49
CA VAL A 39 -0.23 -1.44 20.33
C VAL A 39 -1.13 -0.30 20.77
N GLY A 40 -0.89 0.27 21.96
CA GLY A 40 -1.67 1.39 22.47
C GLY A 40 -1.57 2.65 21.62
N ALA A 41 -0.39 2.92 21.05
CA ALA A 41 -0.18 4.07 20.17
C ALA A 41 -1.02 3.94 18.89
N VAL A 42 -1.00 2.76 18.25
CA VAL A 42 -1.78 2.48 17.04
C VAL A 42 -3.29 2.54 17.32
N ALA A 43 -3.75 1.89 18.40
CA ALA A 43 -5.16 1.88 18.77
C ALA A 43 -5.70 3.30 19.05
N ALA A 44 -4.89 4.16 19.65
CA ALA A 44 -5.27 5.55 19.95
C ALA A 44 -5.28 6.48 18.72
N LEU A 45 -4.70 6.10 17.57
CA LEU A 45 -4.70 6.95 16.38
C LEU A 45 -6.13 7.23 15.91
N GLY A 46 -6.99 6.20 15.94
CA GLY A 46 -8.35 6.28 15.43
C GLY A 46 -9.19 7.39 16.07
N SER A 47 -9.08 7.59 17.38
CA SER A 47 -9.83 8.65 18.10
C SER A 47 -9.19 10.03 17.97
N ARG A 48 -7.92 10.09 17.56
CA ARG A 48 -7.15 11.35 17.41
C ARG A 48 -7.18 11.90 15.99
N MET A 49 -7.62 11.10 15.02
CA MET A 49 -7.81 11.53 13.64
C MET A 49 -8.76 12.72 13.58
N PRO A 50 -8.46 13.76 12.77
CA PRO A 50 -9.41 14.81 12.49
C PRO A 50 -10.74 14.22 11.96
N PRO A 51 -11.92 14.73 12.40
CA PRO A 51 -13.21 14.16 12.00
C PRO A 51 -13.40 14.03 10.49
N TRP A 52 -12.96 15.03 9.70
CA TRP A 52 -13.04 15.00 8.24
C TRP A 52 -12.31 13.79 7.62
N ALA A 53 -11.17 13.37 8.17
CA ALA A 53 -10.40 12.23 7.68
C ALA A 53 -11.00 10.87 8.09
N ALA A 54 -11.92 10.87 9.06
CA ALA A 54 -12.66 9.70 9.49
C ALA A 54 -14.08 9.63 8.92
N ARG A 55 -14.58 10.73 8.34
CA ARG A 55 -15.97 10.85 7.90
C ARG A 55 -16.34 9.89 6.79
N ARG A 56 -15.52 9.82 5.74
CA ARG A 56 -15.78 8.92 4.62
C ARG A 56 -15.25 7.51 4.90
N PRO A 57 -15.92 6.48 4.37
CA PRO A 57 -15.42 5.13 4.45
C PRO A 57 -14.12 4.99 3.64
N SER A 58 -13.30 4.03 4.03
CA SER A 58 -12.03 3.72 3.35
C SER A 58 -11.85 2.22 3.23
N SER A 59 -11.28 1.79 2.12
CA SER A 59 -10.88 0.40 1.90
C SER A 59 -9.40 0.33 1.51
N TYR A 60 -8.71 -0.70 1.99
CA TYR A 60 -7.33 -1.00 1.63
C TYR A 60 -7.16 -2.48 1.33
N THR A 61 -6.45 -2.80 0.25
CA THR A 61 -6.01 -4.16 -0.07
C THR A 61 -4.55 -4.32 0.32
N ALA A 62 -4.28 -5.21 1.27
CA ALA A 62 -2.95 -5.61 1.68
C ALA A 62 -2.53 -6.89 0.94
N PHE A 63 -1.36 -6.84 0.30
CA PHE A 63 -0.70 -8.00 -0.27
C PHE A 63 0.28 -8.56 0.74
N LEU A 64 0.03 -9.78 1.20
CA LEU A 64 0.67 -10.39 2.37
C LEU A 64 1.28 -11.74 2.03
N GLN A 65 2.41 -12.06 2.64
CA GLN A 65 2.95 -13.42 2.65
C GLN A 65 3.00 -13.94 4.08
N ARG A 66 2.59 -15.20 4.27
CA ARG A 66 2.67 -15.86 5.57
C ARG A 66 4.07 -16.41 5.77
N GLY A 67 4.70 -16.03 6.88
CA GLY A 67 5.96 -16.60 7.31
C GLY A 67 5.81 -17.91 8.08
N PRO A 68 6.92 -18.64 8.28
CA PRO A 68 6.91 -19.96 8.92
C PRO A 68 6.41 -19.90 10.37
N ASP A 69 6.68 -18.80 11.08
CA ASP A 69 6.31 -18.62 12.49
C ASP A 69 4.93 -17.94 12.65
N GLY A 70 4.17 -17.85 11.56
CA GLY A 70 2.83 -17.28 11.53
C GLY A 70 2.79 -15.75 11.38
N GLU A 71 3.92 -15.09 11.16
CA GLU A 71 3.96 -13.68 10.81
C GLU A 71 3.32 -13.40 9.43
N LEU A 72 2.79 -12.20 9.25
CA LEU A 72 2.26 -11.73 7.96
C LEU A 72 3.11 -10.59 7.45
N CYS A 73 3.85 -10.83 6.37
CA CYS A 73 4.74 -9.87 5.76
C CYS A 73 4.02 -9.06 4.70
N VAL A 74 3.88 -7.75 4.93
CA VAL A 74 3.23 -6.83 4.00
C VAL A 74 4.19 -6.51 2.85
N ASN A 75 3.79 -6.89 1.64
CA ASN A 75 4.49 -6.51 0.40
C ASN A 75 4.07 -5.13 -0.05
N HIS A 76 2.76 -4.95 -0.20
CA HIS A 76 2.16 -3.72 -0.71
C HIS A 76 0.82 -3.44 -0.03
N LEU A 77 0.49 -2.16 0.10
CA LEU A 77 -0.82 -1.70 0.54
C LEU A 77 -1.34 -0.69 -0.49
N TYR A 78 -2.49 -0.99 -1.07
CA TYR A 78 -3.13 -0.16 -2.08
C TYR A 78 -4.56 0.20 -1.65
N GLY A 79 -5.17 1.15 -2.35
CA GLY A 79 -6.61 1.38 -2.24
C GLY A 79 -7.40 0.14 -2.62
N GLY A 80 -8.42 -0.18 -1.81
CA GLY A 80 -9.31 -1.32 -2.02
C GLY A 80 -10.48 -1.01 -2.93
N TRP A 81 -11.69 -1.31 -2.47
CA TRP A 81 -12.96 -1.29 -3.22
C TRP A 81 -13.03 -2.31 -4.34
N GLY A 82 -12.56 -3.53 -4.05
CA GLY A 82 -12.53 -4.63 -5.00
C GLY A 82 -11.45 -4.51 -6.07
N ARG A 83 -10.59 -3.48 -6.03
CA ARG A 83 -9.65 -3.11 -7.10
C ARG A 83 -8.75 -4.24 -7.61
N PHE A 84 -8.30 -5.13 -6.74
CA PHE A 84 -7.38 -6.21 -7.12
C PHE A 84 -8.07 -7.58 -7.25
N GLY A 85 -9.28 -7.73 -6.73
CA GLY A 85 -10.08 -8.96 -6.83
C GLY A 85 -11.08 -8.93 -7.99
N SER A 86 -11.54 -7.74 -8.39
CA SER A 86 -12.64 -7.51 -9.33
C SER A 86 -12.45 -8.24 -10.65
N ARG A 87 -11.24 -8.20 -11.22
CA ARG A 87 -10.90 -8.82 -12.50
C ARG A 87 -11.03 -10.34 -12.54
N PHE A 88 -11.16 -10.98 -11.39
CA PHE A 88 -11.31 -12.43 -11.26
C PHE A 88 -12.76 -12.85 -10.97
N LEU A 89 -13.66 -11.90 -10.72
CA LEU A 89 -15.02 -12.22 -10.27
C LEU A 89 -15.79 -13.09 -11.28
N ASP A 90 -15.57 -12.92 -12.58
CA ASP A 90 -16.19 -13.74 -13.63
C ASP A 90 -15.62 -15.17 -13.71
N THR A 91 -14.43 -15.41 -13.16
CA THR A 91 -13.80 -16.75 -13.12
C THR A 91 -13.98 -17.44 -11.77
N LEU A 92 -14.55 -16.75 -10.77
CA LEU A 92 -14.87 -17.30 -9.46
C LEU A 92 -16.30 -17.85 -9.42
N ALA A 93 -16.71 -18.38 -8.27
CA ALA A 93 -18.08 -18.84 -8.07
C ALA A 93 -19.09 -17.70 -8.37
N PRO A 94 -20.26 -17.98 -8.97
CA PRO A 94 -21.23 -16.94 -9.34
C PRO A 94 -21.71 -16.04 -8.18
N ALA A 95 -21.52 -16.46 -6.93
CA ALA A 95 -21.82 -15.66 -5.75
C ALA A 95 -20.78 -14.55 -5.49
N ALA A 96 -19.55 -14.68 -5.98
CA ALA A 96 -18.42 -13.80 -5.65
C ALA A 96 -18.68 -12.33 -6.01
N SER A 97 -19.28 -12.05 -7.17
CA SER A 97 -19.64 -10.68 -7.57
C SER A 97 -20.70 -10.08 -6.61
N ARG A 98 -21.73 -10.86 -6.25
CA ARG A 98 -22.77 -10.41 -5.30
C ARG A 98 -22.21 -10.21 -3.90
N GLU A 99 -21.33 -11.09 -3.43
CA GLU A 99 -20.68 -10.98 -2.12
C GLU A 99 -19.75 -9.77 -2.06
N THR A 100 -19.01 -9.50 -3.14
CA THR A 100 -18.17 -8.31 -3.26
C THR A 100 -19.02 -7.04 -3.23
N GLY A 101 -20.08 -6.99 -4.04
CA GLY A 101 -21.04 -5.88 -4.03
C GLY A 101 -21.65 -5.64 -2.65
N ALA A 102 -22.09 -6.71 -1.97
CA ALA A 102 -22.64 -6.63 -0.62
C ALA A 102 -21.64 -6.12 0.41
N ALA A 103 -20.38 -6.57 0.38
CA ALA A 103 -19.33 -6.11 1.28
C ALA A 103 -19.01 -4.61 1.10
N VAL A 104 -18.96 -4.17 -0.16
CA VAL A 104 -18.79 -2.75 -0.52
C VAL A 104 -19.99 -1.93 -0.01
N SER A 105 -21.21 -2.32 -0.36
CA SER A 105 -22.43 -1.61 0.06
C SER A 105 -22.59 -1.55 1.58
N ALA A 106 -22.22 -2.60 2.32
CA ALA A 106 -22.30 -2.61 3.79
C ALA A 106 -21.33 -1.64 4.47
N THR A 107 -20.29 -1.21 3.76
CA THR A 107 -19.30 -0.25 4.27
C THR A 107 -19.70 1.20 4.01
N LEU A 108 -20.51 1.43 2.97
CA LEU A 108 -21.00 2.74 2.56
C LEU A 108 -22.20 3.16 3.42
N SER A 109 -22.62 4.42 3.31
CA SER A 109 -23.79 4.92 4.06
C SER A 109 -25.06 4.17 3.64
N PRO A 110 -26.01 3.90 4.56
CA PRO A 110 -27.29 3.30 4.20
C PRO A 110 -28.00 4.11 3.10
N GLY A 111 -28.42 3.43 2.04
CA GLY A 111 -29.07 4.08 0.89
C GLY A 111 -28.14 4.88 -0.01
N ALA A 112 -26.82 4.83 0.19
CA ALA A 112 -25.86 5.45 -0.71
C ALA A 112 -26.02 4.90 -2.13
N ARG A 113 -26.08 5.81 -3.11
CA ARG A 113 -25.99 5.46 -4.52
C ARG A 113 -24.53 5.25 -4.87
N VAL A 114 -24.22 4.11 -5.48
CA VAL A 114 -22.85 3.67 -5.74
C VAL A 114 -22.73 3.32 -7.21
N ALA A 115 -21.75 3.92 -7.90
CA ALA A 115 -21.52 3.66 -9.31
C ALA A 115 -20.06 3.31 -9.59
N GLN A 116 -19.85 2.36 -10.50
CA GLN A 116 -18.51 2.05 -11.01
C GLN A 116 -18.19 2.86 -12.26
N VAL A 117 -16.94 3.27 -12.40
CA VAL A 117 -16.35 3.69 -13.69
C VAL A 117 -15.45 2.55 -14.14
N ARG A 118 -15.68 1.97 -15.33
CA ARG A 118 -14.95 0.78 -15.82
C ARG A 118 -14.12 1.04 -17.10
N PRO A 119 -13.17 2.00 -17.07
CA PRO A 119 -12.37 2.35 -18.24
C PRO A 119 -11.33 1.26 -18.53
N VAL A 120 -11.36 0.66 -19.72
CA VAL A 120 -10.34 -0.33 -20.13
C VAL A 120 -9.04 0.37 -20.54
N ASN A 121 -9.13 1.46 -21.32
CA ASN A 121 -8.00 2.28 -21.77
C ASN A 121 -6.79 1.47 -22.28
N GLY A 122 -7.05 0.40 -23.06
CA GLY A 122 -6.01 -0.48 -23.60
C GLY A 122 -5.28 -1.35 -22.56
N PHE A 123 -5.71 -1.34 -21.30
CA PHE A 123 -5.08 -2.06 -20.20
C PHE A 123 -5.96 -3.22 -19.74
N ASN A 124 -5.63 -4.44 -20.18
CA ASN A 124 -6.40 -5.65 -19.89
C ASN A 124 -6.64 -5.92 -18.40
N ALA A 125 -5.80 -5.38 -17.52
CA ALA A 125 -5.94 -5.53 -16.08
C ALA A 125 -7.09 -4.69 -15.48
N ASN A 126 -7.68 -3.76 -16.24
CA ASN A 126 -8.90 -3.05 -15.86
C ASN A 126 -10.18 -3.80 -16.25
N LEU A 127 -10.11 -4.93 -16.95
CA LEU A 127 -11.29 -5.72 -17.28
C LEU A 127 -11.85 -6.36 -15.99
N HIS A 128 -13.08 -6.00 -15.64
CA HIS A 128 -13.82 -6.60 -14.55
C HIS A 128 -15.33 -6.44 -14.76
N PRO A 129 -16.17 -7.34 -14.21
CA PRO A 129 -17.62 -7.19 -14.26
C PRO A 129 -18.08 -6.03 -13.39
N LEU A 130 -19.31 -5.60 -13.65
CA LEU A 130 -20.07 -4.72 -12.77
C LEU A 130 -20.47 -5.53 -11.52
N PHE A 131 -20.21 -4.99 -10.33
CA PHE A 131 -20.57 -5.61 -9.05
C PHE A 131 -21.32 -4.65 -8.10
N VAL A 132 -21.65 -3.45 -8.57
CA VAL A 132 -22.59 -2.51 -7.91
C VAL A 132 -23.73 -2.15 -8.88
N PRO A 133 -24.85 -1.58 -8.41
CA PRO A 133 -26.03 -1.39 -9.26
C PRO A 133 -25.85 -0.44 -10.44
N ASP A 134 -25.00 0.58 -10.29
CA ASP A 134 -24.85 1.64 -11.28
C ASP A 134 -23.48 1.63 -11.98
N GLU A 135 -23.46 2.09 -13.23
CA GLU A 135 -22.25 2.36 -14.00
C GLU A 135 -22.28 3.80 -14.51
N ILE A 136 -21.16 4.50 -14.38
CA ILE A 136 -20.91 5.77 -15.07
C ILE A 136 -20.09 5.46 -16.33
N GLY A 137 -20.65 5.76 -17.50
CA GLY A 137 -20.02 5.48 -18.79
C GLY A 137 -20.45 6.45 -19.88
N GLU A 138 -19.77 6.37 -21.03
CA GLU A 138 -20.05 7.23 -22.19
C GLU A 138 -21.23 6.72 -23.02
N ASP A 139 -21.39 5.40 -23.09
CA ASP A 139 -22.49 4.77 -23.81
C ASP A 139 -23.67 4.54 -22.87
N ARG A 140 -24.69 5.39 -22.97
CA ARG A 140 -25.94 5.28 -22.19
C ARG A 140 -26.75 4.02 -22.47
N SER A 141 -26.48 3.31 -23.56
CA SER A 141 -27.11 2.01 -23.78
C SER A 141 -26.54 0.91 -22.89
N LEU A 142 -25.32 1.12 -22.36
CA LEU A 142 -24.59 0.17 -21.52
C LEU A 142 -24.43 0.65 -20.07
N ALA A 143 -24.46 1.96 -19.83
CA ALA A 143 -24.28 2.57 -18.51
C ALA A 143 -25.58 3.16 -17.96
N SER A 144 -25.82 3.03 -16.65
CA SER A 144 -27.01 3.59 -15.99
C SER A 144 -26.93 5.09 -15.76
N VAL A 145 -25.73 5.68 -15.82
CA VAL A 145 -25.48 7.12 -15.71
C VAL A 145 -24.50 7.53 -16.82
N GLY A 146 -24.88 8.52 -17.63
CA GLY A 146 -23.97 9.12 -18.60
C GLY A 146 -22.85 9.91 -17.92
N VAL A 147 -21.62 9.84 -18.43
CA VAL A 147 -20.48 10.61 -17.87
C VAL A 147 -20.73 12.12 -17.92
N GLU A 148 -21.50 12.60 -18.87
CA GLU A 148 -21.94 13.99 -19.02
C GLU A 148 -23.04 14.38 -18.00
N ASP A 149 -23.75 13.41 -17.43
CA ASP A 149 -24.78 13.64 -16.42
C ASP A 149 -24.22 13.86 -15.02
N VAL A 150 -22.92 13.65 -14.81
CA VAL A 150 -22.27 13.87 -13.53
C VAL A 150 -21.49 15.18 -13.48
N GLU A 151 -21.38 15.73 -12.27
CA GLU A 151 -20.58 16.91 -11.96
C GLU A 151 -19.78 16.69 -10.67
N LEU A 152 -18.60 17.31 -10.61
CA LEU A 152 -17.79 17.41 -9.39
C LEU A 152 -18.15 18.70 -8.67
N VAL A 153 -18.58 18.58 -7.42
CA VAL A 153 -19.10 19.70 -6.62
C VAL A 153 -18.49 19.63 -5.23
N HIS A 154 -18.19 20.80 -4.65
CA HIS A 154 -17.81 20.91 -3.25
C HIS A 154 -19.03 20.62 -2.37
N ASP A 155 -18.94 19.61 -1.52
CA ASP A 155 -19.85 19.36 -0.40
C ASP A 155 -19.45 20.27 0.77
N PRO A 156 -20.23 21.31 1.10
CA PRO A 156 -19.88 22.26 2.16
C PRO A 156 -19.99 21.66 3.57
N VAL A 157 -20.76 20.57 3.74
CA VAL A 157 -20.90 19.89 5.04
C VAL A 157 -19.67 19.02 5.29
N GLY A 158 -19.27 18.25 4.27
CA GLY A 158 -18.07 17.44 4.31
C GLY A 158 -16.76 18.23 4.17
N ASP A 159 -16.79 19.39 3.52
CA ASP A 159 -15.59 20.05 2.99
C ASP A 159 -14.79 19.12 2.04
N ASP A 160 -15.51 18.36 1.20
CA ASP A 160 -14.95 17.42 0.20
C ASP A 160 -15.38 17.82 -1.22
N VAL A 161 -14.59 17.46 -2.23
CA VAL A 161 -15.07 17.45 -3.63
C VAL A 161 -15.68 16.08 -3.91
N ARG A 162 -16.94 16.07 -4.36
CA ARG A 162 -17.79 14.88 -4.49
C ARG A 162 -18.46 14.83 -5.86
N VAL A 163 -18.85 13.63 -6.28
CA VAL A 163 -19.59 13.41 -7.52
C VAL A 163 -21.10 13.45 -7.27
N ARG A 164 -21.83 14.17 -8.12
CA ARG A 164 -23.29 14.30 -8.07
C ARG A 164 -23.90 14.16 -9.46
N VAL A 165 -25.10 13.59 -9.55
CA VAL A 165 -25.87 13.57 -10.80
C VAL A 165 -26.56 14.92 -11.00
N ARG A 166 -26.35 15.58 -12.14
CA ARG A 166 -26.85 16.94 -12.44
C ARG A 166 -28.36 17.05 -12.33
N GLY A 167 -29.09 16.12 -12.94
CA GLY A 167 -30.56 16.17 -13.04
C GLY A 167 -31.26 15.99 -11.69
N THR A 168 -30.79 15.06 -10.87
CA THR A 168 -31.42 14.72 -9.58
C THR A 168 -30.78 15.41 -8.38
N ARG A 169 -29.58 15.97 -8.56
CA ARG A 169 -28.72 16.47 -7.48
C ARG A 169 -28.40 15.40 -6.42
N ALA A 170 -28.54 14.11 -6.74
CA ALA A 170 -28.19 13.02 -5.83
C ALA A 170 -26.68 12.78 -5.81
N TRP A 171 -26.10 12.65 -4.61
CA TRP A 171 -24.70 12.24 -4.43
C TRP A 171 -24.48 10.81 -4.92
N VAL A 172 -23.28 10.54 -5.43
CA VAL A 172 -22.85 9.21 -5.86
C VAL A 172 -21.47 8.92 -5.26
N ASP A 173 -21.33 7.77 -4.62
CA ASP A 173 -20.02 7.21 -4.28
C ASP A 173 -19.44 6.52 -5.52
N VAL A 174 -18.30 7.03 -6.01
CA VAL A 174 -17.70 6.56 -7.26
C VAL A 174 -16.59 5.57 -6.98
N LEU A 175 -16.72 4.37 -7.53
CA LEU A 175 -15.75 3.30 -7.40
C LEU A 175 -14.97 3.10 -8.67
N TYR A 176 -13.65 3.03 -8.52
CA TYR A 176 -12.75 2.62 -9.58
C TYR A 176 -12.01 1.36 -9.15
N ALA A 177 -12.47 0.22 -9.68
CA ALA A 177 -11.91 -1.09 -9.39
C ALA A 177 -10.88 -1.57 -10.43
N GLY A 178 -10.42 -0.66 -11.31
CA GLY A 178 -9.30 -0.90 -12.23
C GLY A 178 -7.96 -0.62 -11.57
N VAL A 179 -6.89 -1.25 -12.06
CA VAL A 179 -5.53 -1.13 -11.51
C VAL A 179 -4.66 -0.11 -12.23
N LEU A 180 -5.09 0.44 -13.37
CA LEU A 180 -4.37 1.52 -14.05
C LEU A 180 -4.27 2.74 -13.13
N ALA A 181 -3.15 3.47 -13.20
CA ALA A 181 -3.00 4.69 -12.43
C ALA A 181 -4.00 5.75 -12.93
N PRO A 182 -4.75 6.45 -12.06
CA PRO A 182 -5.71 7.46 -12.49
C PRO A 182 -5.13 8.53 -13.44
N LEU A 183 -3.85 8.88 -13.28
CA LEU A 183 -3.14 9.83 -14.16
C LEU A 183 -2.97 9.33 -15.61
N LEU A 184 -3.07 8.02 -15.84
CA LEU A 184 -2.98 7.39 -17.16
C LEU A 184 -4.36 7.12 -17.79
N LEU A 185 -5.44 7.47 -17.09
CA LEU A 185 -6.79 7.44 -17.64
C LEU A 185 -7.02 8.65 -18.54
N GLU A 186 -8.11 8.62 -19.31
CA GLU A 186 -8.58 9.81 -20.00
C GLU A 186 -8.75 10.99 -19.03
N PRO A 187 -8.30 12.21 -19.41
CA PRO A 187 -8.30 13.36 -18.49
C PRO A 187 -9.65 13.68 -17.86
N ARG A 188 -10.77 13.41 -18.55
CA ARG A 188 -12.13 13.62 -18.03
C ARG A 188 -12.53 12.63 -16.93
N LEU A 189 -11.94 11.43 -16.90
CA LEU A 189 -12.27 10.38 -15.94
C LEU A 189 -11.43 10.47 -14.68
N ALA A 190 -10.17 10.94 -14.80
CA ALA A 190 -9.23 11.00 -13.69
C ALA A 190 -9.79 11.72 -12.45
N PRO A 191 -10.51 12.85 -12.55
CA PRO A 191 -11.14 13.51 -11.40
C PRO A 191 -12.29 12.70 -10.76
N LEU A 192 -13.05 11.92 -11.55
CA LEU A 192 -14.19 11.14 -11.07
C LEU A 192 -13.74 9.95 -10.21
N VAL A 193 -12.68 9.27 -10.63
CA VAL A 193 -12.16 8.06 -9.96
C VAL A 193 -11.39 8.36 -8.67
N MET A 194 -11.29 9.63 -8.28
CA MET A 194 -10.61 10.09 -7.06
C MET A 194 -11.58 10.37 -5.91
N ASP A 195 -12.88 10.06 -6.06
CA ASP A 195 -13.91 10.28 -5.03
C ASP A 195 -13.58 9.58 -3.70
N HIS A 196 -13.03 8.36 -3.73
CA HIS A 196 -12.47 7.70 -2.55
C HIS A 196 -10.93 7.69 -2.59
N PRO A 197 -10.24 8.74 -2.10
CA PRO A 197 -8.79 8.77 -2.12
C PRO A 197 -8.23 7.84 -1.04
N HIS A 198 -7.42 6.88 -1.47
CA HIS A 198 -6.73 5.95 -0.56
C HIS A 198 -5.32 6.40 -0.19
N GLY A 199 -4.77 7.37 -0.92
CA GLY A 199 -3.38 7.82 -0.77
C GLY A 199 -2.36 6.74 -1.14
N ILE A 200 -1.09 7.13 -1.10
CA ILE A 200 0.04 6.19 -1.17
C ILE A 200 0.44 5.86 0.26
N THR A 201 0.44 4.57 0.61
CA THR A 201 0.87 4.12 1.93
C THR A 201 2.39 3.93 1.94
N ASP A 202 3.08 4.63 2.84
CA ASP A 202 4.52 4.48 3.06
C ASP A 202 4.85 4.44 4.55
N PHE A 203 5.44 3.32 4.99
CA PHE A 203 5.91 3.12 6.35
C PHE A 203 7.35 3.62 6.57
N GLY A 204 8.04 4.07 5.52
CA GLY A 204 9.41 4.57 5.55
C GLY A 204 9.73 5.53 6.70
N PRO A 205 8.89 6.57 6.94
CA PRO A 205 9.11 7.55 8.00
C PRO A 205 9.07 7.00 9.43
N LEU A 206 8.50 5.80 9.66
CA LEU A 206 8.43 5.18 10.99
C LEU A 206 9.70 4.41 11.36
N VAL A 207 10.66 4.32 10.44
CA VAL A 207 11.86 3.51 10.60
C VAL A 207 13.10 4.42 10.58
N PRO A 208 13.95 4.38 11.61
CA PRO A 208 15.18 5.16 11.64
C PRO A 208 16.15 4.70 10.56
N ARG A 209 17.04 5.61 10.15
CA ARG A 209 18.07 5.37 9.13
C ARG A 209 19.43 5.34 9.83
N HIS A 210 20.17 4.26 9.69
CA HIS A 210 21.52 4.12 10.21
C HIS A 210 22.51 4.21 9.05
N VAL A 211 23.50 5.09 9.16
CA VAL A 211 24.43 5.38 8.07
C VAL A 211 25.83 4.96 8.48
N SER A 212 26.52 4.23 7.62
CA SER A 212 27.92 3.85 7.79
C SER A 212 28.69 3.99 6.49
N ASP A 213 30.00 4.17 6.58
CA ASP A 213 30.88 4.22 5.42
C ASP A 213 31.23 2.81 4.94
N VAL A 214 31.29 2.65 3.61
CA VAL A 214 31.67 1.42 2.91
C VAL A 214 32.46 1.79 1.65
N PRO A 215 33.20 0.86 1.01
CA PRO A 215 33.88 1.15 -0.24
C PRO A 215 32.91 1.75 -1.27
N GLY A 216 33.33 2.84 -1.91
CA GLY A 216 32.55 3.54 -2.92
C GLY A 216 31.40 4.42 -2.42
N GLY A 217 31.15 4.54 -1.10
CA GLY A 217 30.14 5.49 -0.59
C GLY A 217 29.58 5.18 0.79
N ARG A 218 28.30 5.53 0.99
CA ARG A 218 27.58 5.29 2.24
C ARG A 218 26.59 4.15 2.09
N LEU A 219 26.53 3.30 3.12
CA LEU A 219 25.49 2.31 3.34
C LEU A 219 24.41 2.93 4.23
N VAL A 220 23.14 2.82 3.83
CA VAL A 220 22.02 3.12 4.73
C VAL A 220 21.29 1.84 5.10
N ARG A 221 21.25 1.52 6.39
CA ARG A 221 20.49 0.39 6.93
C ARG A 221 19.21 0.91 7.56
N THR A 222 18.10 0.24 7.27
CA THR A 222 16.82 0.47 7.98
C THR A 222 16.33 -0.84 8.59
N PRO A 223 16.04 -0.88 9.90
CA PRO A 223 15.58 -2.08 10.58
C PRO A 223 14.20 -2.54 10.08
N ARG A 224 13.82 -3.76 10.49
CA ARG A 224 12.48 -4.30 10.25
C ARG A 224 11.46 -3.54 11.09
N LEU A 225 10.30 -3.22 10.52
CA LEU A 225 9.17 -2.62 11.21
C LEU A 225 8.08 -3.67 11.45
N ARG A 226 7.68 -3.83 12.71
CA ARG A 226 6.65 -4.78 13.13
C ARG A 226 5.49 -4.12 13.85
N HIS A 227 4.34 -4.76 13.77
CA HIS A 227 3.21 -4.51 14.66
C HIS A 227 2.51 -5.83 14.96
N ARG A 228 2.62 -6.32 16.20
CA ARG A 228 2.15 -7.67 16.57
C ARG A 228 2.78 -8.73 15.63
N HIS A 229 1.96 -9.54 14.97
CA HIS A 229 2.38 -10.55 13.99
C HIS A 229 2.63 -9.98 12.59
N LEU A 230 2.41 -8.68 12.35
CA LEU A 230 2.65 -8.05 11.05
C LEU A 230 4.10 -7.60 10.92
N VAL A 231 4.73 -7.92 9.79
CA VAL A 231 5.95 -7.25 9.33
C VAL A 231 5.52 -6.21 8.29
N LEU A 232 5.48 -4.94 8.70
CA LEU A 232 5.02 -3.82 7.87
C LEU A 232 6.09 -3.32 6.91
N ARG A 233 7.36 -3.51 7.28
CA ARG A 233 8.51 -3.20 6.42
C ARG A 233 9.66 -4.14 6.76
N ARG A 234 10.27 -4.70 5.72
CA ARG A 234 11.46 -5.55 5.80
C ARG A 234 12.73 -4.72 6.04
N ARG A 235 13.74 -5.33 6.64
CA ARG A 235 15.10 -4.77 6.75
C ARG A 235 15.65 -4.49 5.36
N ARG A 236 16.35 -3.35 5.23
CA ARG A 236 16.96 -2.92 3.96
C ARG A 236 18.36 -2.38 4.16
N TRP A 237 19.16 -2.54 3.12
CA TRP A 237 20.50 -2.01 2.93
C TRP A 237 20.51 -1.24 1.62
N GLU A 238 20.52 0.08 1.69
CA GLU A 238 20.59 0.97 0.54
C GLU A 238 22.06 1.26 0.22
N LEU A 239 22.50 0.89 -0.98
CA LEU A 239 23.85 1.06 -1.50
C LEU A 239 23.90 2.26 -2.44
N ALA A 240 24.86 3.16 -2.22
CA ALA A 240 25.16 4.23 -3.17
C ALA A 240 25.67 3.67 -4.52
N GLY A 241 25.49 4.43 -5.60
CA GLY A 241 25.96 4.02 -6.94
C GLY A 241 27.46 3.70 -6.98
N GLY A 242 28.30 4.46 -6.27
CA GLY A 242 29.74 4.17 -6.17
C GLY A 242 30.04 2.86 -5.43
N THR A 243 29.24 2.49 -4.43
CA THR A 243 29.35 1.19 -3.74
C THR A 243 28.95 0.04 -4.66
N VAL A 244 27.89 0.21 -5.46
CA VAL A 244 27.50 -0.77 -6.49
C VAL A 244 28.62 -0.94 -7.52
N ALA A 245 29.24 0.15 -7.96
CA ALA A 245 30.37 0.12 -8.90
C ALA A 245 31.60 -0.60 -8.32
N ALA A 246 31.98 -0.30 -7.07
CA ALA A 246 33.08 -0.95 -6.38
C ALA A 246 32.86 -2.47 -6.25
N LEU A 247 31.69 -2.89 -5.78
CA LEU A 247 31.32 -4.30 -5.70
C LEU A 247 31.36 -4.97 -7.08
N THR A 248 30.78 -4.34 -8.11
CA THR A 248 30.75 -4.90 -9.47
C THR A 248 32.16 -5.10 -10.04
N ALA A 249 33.07 -4.14 -9.80
CA ALA A 249 34.46 -4.24 -10.23
C ALA A 249 35.23 -5.39 -9.54
N GLU A 250 35.03 -5.55 -8.23
CA GLU A 250 35.67 -6.65 -7.48
C GLU A 250 35.12 -8.02 -7.88
N LEU A 251 33.80 -8.14 -8.11
CA LEU A 251 33.19 -9.37 -8.61
C LEU A 251 33.78 -9.77 -9.96
N ALA A 252 33.99 -8.81 -10.86
CA ALA A 252 34.59 -9.06 -12.17
C ALA A 252 36.06 -9.49 -12.08
N ALA A 253 36.79 -9.08 -11.05
CA ALA A 253 38.21 -9.40 -10.87
C ALA A 253 38.46 -10.82 -10.35
N GLU A 254 37.53 -11.43 -9.60
CA GLU A 254 37.72 -12.76 -9.00
C GLU A 254 37.50 -13.91 -9.99
N GLY A 255 36.66 -13.74 -11.01
CA GLY A 255 36.38 -14.75 -12.02
C GLY A 255 34.92 -15.22 -12.01
N GLU A 256 34.69 -16.45 -12.49
CA GLU A 256 33.34 -16.92 -12.85
C GLU A 256 32.37 -17.05 -11.66
N VAL A 257 32.85 -17.55 -10.51
CA VAL A 257 32.05 -17.69 -9.28
C VAL A 257 32.75 -16.93 -8.14
N PRO A 258 32.38 -15.67 -7.88
CA PRO A 258 33.15 -14.76 -7.01
C PRO A 258 32.84 -14.96 -5.51
N VAL A 259 33.11 -16.15 -4.98
CA VAL A 259 32.73 -16.56 -3.61
C VAL A 259 33.42 -15.69 -2.54
N ARG A 260 34.70 -15.38 -2.69
CA ARG A 260 35.48 -14.64 -1.67
C ARG A 260 35.02 -13.19 -1.58
N THR A 261 34.80 -12.54 -2.72
CA THR A 261 34.30 -11.17 -2.81
C THR A 261 32.92 -11.10 -2.20
N VAL A 262 32.03 -12.03 -2.53
CA VAL A 262 30.67 -12.07 -1.97
C VAL A 262 30.71 -12.29 -0.45
N ALA A 263 31.51 -13.23 0.06
CA ALA A 263 31.63 -13.46 1.49
C ALA A 263 32.15 -12.23 2.25
N ARG A 264 33.15 -11.53 1.70
CA ARG A 264 33.68 -10.28 2.27
C ARG A 264 32.61 -9.19 2.31
N TRP A 265 31.92 -8.95 1.19
CA TRP A 265 30.88 -7.93 1.13
C TRP A 265 29.67 -8.28 1.99
N ARG A 266 29.31 -9.55 2.11
CA ARG A 266 28.24 -9.98 3.02
C ARG A 266 28.59 -9.64 4.47
N ALA A 267 29.81 -9.94 4.90
CA ALA A 267 30.30 -9.61 6.24
C ALA A 267 30.35 -8.09 6.47
N LEU A 268 30.84 -7.33 5.49
CA LEU A 268 30.93 -5.88 5.56
C LEU A 268 29.55 -5.21 5.65
N LEU A 269 28.58 -5.65 4.86
CA LEU A 269 27.25 -5.06 4.82
C LEU A 269 26.32 -5.59 5.92
N GLY A 270 26.66 -6.74 6.53
CA GLY A 270 25.82 -7.43 7.49
C GLY A 270 24.48 -7.87 6.88
N VAL A 271 24.50 -8.43 5.67
CA VAL A 271 23.30 -8.91 4.96
C VAL A 271 23.12 -10.42 5.11
N PRO A 272 21.89 -10.95 5.13
CA PRO A 272 21.62 -12.39 5.07
C PRO A 272 21.97 -12.96 3.68
N ASP A 273 21.96 -14.29 3.58
CA ASP A 273 22.23 -14.98 2.31
C ASP A 273 21.13 -14.75 1.28
N GLN A 274 19.87 -14.69 1.70
CA GLN A 274 18.73 -14.54 0.79
C GLN A 274 18.16 -13.13 0.84
N LEU A 275 18.09 -12.49 -0.33
CA LEU A 275 17.79 -11.08 -0.52
C LEU A 275 16.90 -10.86 -1.74
N PHE A 276 16.28 -9.69 -1.80
CA PHE A 276 15.77 -9.09 -3.02
C PHE A 276 16.60 -7.86 -3.39
N LEU A 277 17.16 -7.86 -4.60
CA LEU A 277 17.81 -6.71 -5.21
C LEU A 277 16.76 -5.82 -5.88
N ARG A 278 16.71 -4.55 -5.50
CA ARG A 278 15.77 -3.54 -5.99
C ARG A 278 16.53 -2.29 -6.45
N ALA A 279 15.92 -1.53 -7.37
CA ALA A 279 16.43 -0.21 -7.71
C ALA A 279 16.27 0.78 -6.54
N ALA A 280 17.24 1.67 -6.34
CA ALA A 280 17.12 2.76 -5.37
C ALA A 280 15.91 3.66 -5.70
N PRO A 281 15.20 4.20 -4.68
CA PRO A 281 14.12 5.18 -4.89
C PRO A 281 14.59 6.34 -5.78
N PRO A 282 13.76 6.87 -6.69
CA PRO A 282 14.19 7.97 -7.54
C PRO A 282 14.35 9.21 -6.67
N ARG A 283 15.22 10.12 -7.09
CA ARG A 283 15.12 11.48 -6.60
C ARG A 283 13.79 12.03 -7.11
N ARG A 284 12.92 12.45 -6.19
CA ARG A 284 11.65 13.07 -6.55
C ARG A 284 11.94 14.33 -7.36
N SER A 285 11.23 14.49 -8.47
CA SER A 285 11.25 15.71 -9.25
C SER A 285 10.01 16.56 -8.93
N ALA A 286 9.93 17.75 -9.51
CA ALA A 286 8.72 18.58 -9.41
C ALA A 286 7.55 18.01 -10.23
N ARG A 287 7.79 17.04 -11.12
CA ARG A 287 6.84 16.50 -12.09
C ARG A 287 6.43 15.08 -11.73
N VAL A 288 5.19 14.93 -11.27
CA VAL A 288 4.64 13.67 -10.74
C VAL A 288 4.45 12.62 -11.83
N ASP A 289 4.10 13.05 -13.04
CA ASP A 289 3.97 12.22 -14.24
C ASP A 289 5.31 11.62 -14.67
N GLU A 290 6.37 12.44 -14.73
CA GLU A 290 7.72 11.95 -15.04
C GLU A 290 8.23 10.98 -13.97
N ASP A 291 7.96 11.27 -12.70
CA ASP A 291 8.32 10.38 -11.58
C ASP A 291 7.58 9.04 -11.66
N LEU A 292 6.32 9.03 -12.10
CA LEU A 292 5.55 7.82 -12.32
C LEU A 292 6.14 6.99 -13.48
N LEU A 293 6.42 7.62 -14.63
CA LEU A 293 7.00 6.92 -15.79
C LEU A 293 8.38 6.33 -15.44
N ARG A 294 9.25 7.12 -14.78
CA ARG A 294 10.54 6.63 -14.26
C ARG A 294 10.39 5.52 -13.23
N ALA A 295 9.27 5.44 -12.52
CA ALA A 295 9.00 4.35 -11.58
C ALA A 295 8.60 3.06 -12.31
N LEU A 296 7.84 3.17 -13.40
CA LEU A 296 7.41 2.04 -14.24
C LEU A 296 8.57 1.41 -15.00
N ASP A 297 9.55 2.20 -15.45
CA ASP A 297 10.73 1.72 -16.21
C ASP A 297 11.79 1.03 -15.35
N ARG A 298 11.56 0.88 -14.04
CA ARG A 298 12.55 0.32 -13.12
C ARG A 298 12.72 -1.18 -13.32
N PRO A 299 13.96 -1.70 -13.16
CA PRO A 299 14.14 -3.13 -13.04
C PRO A 299 13.28 -3.69 -11.92
N LYS A 300 12.52 -4.74 -12.24
CA LYS A 300 11.72 -5.47 -11.26
C LYS A 300 12.63 -6.03 -10.15
N PRO A 301 12.12 -6.18 -8.91
CA PRO A 301 12.85 -6.84 -7.84
C PRO A 301 13.36 -8.21 -8.27
N GLN A 302 14.63 -8.49 -7.97
CA GLN A 302 15.30 -9.74 -8.33
C GLN A 302 15.63 -10.51 -7.06
N TYR A 303 15.11 -11.73 -6.92
CA TYR A 303 15.55 -12.63 -5.85
C TYR A 303 17.02 -13.03 -6.04
N LEU A 304 17.76 -13.04 -4.93
CA LEU A 304 19.18 -13.31 -4.84
C LEU A 304 19.44 -14.27 -3.67
N ASP A 305 20.16 -15.36 -3.92
CA ASP A 305 20.66 -16.29 -2.91
C ASP A 305 22.20 -16.27 -3.01
N LEU A 306 22.86 -15.67 -2.01
CA LEU A 306 24.31 -15.55 -1.95
C LEU A 306 25.01 -16.89 -1.63
N GLY A 307 24.24 -17.94 -1.29
CA GLY A 307 24.72 -19.31 -1.20
C GLY A 307 24.66 -20.09 -2.51
N ASP A 308 24.01 -19.56 -3.55
CA ASP A 308 23.80 -20.25 -4.83
C ASP A 308 24.82 -19.81 -5.90
N ALA A 309 25.60 -20.77 -6.40
CA ALA A 309 26.66 -20.50 -7.37
C ALA A 309 26.16 -19.88 -8.70
N LEU A 310 24.95 -20.21 -9.15
CA LEU A 310 24.37 -19.63 -10.37
C LEU A 310 24.00 -18.17 -10.14
N HIS A 311 23.51 -17.84 -8.95
CA HIS A 311 23.23 -16.47 -8.57
C HIS A 311 24.52 -15.66 -8.45
N LEU A 312 25.59 -16.23 -7.90
CA LEU A 312 26.89 -15.55 -7.82
C LEU A 312 27.46 -15.24 -9.21
N ARG A 313 27.38 -16.19 -10.16
CA ARG A 313 27.73 -15.99 -11.58
C ARG A 313 26.97 -14.83 -12.21
N CYS A 314 25.72 -14.61 -11.82
CA CYS A 314 24.87 -13.58 -12.40
C CYS A 314 24.93 -12.22 -11.68
N LEU A 315 25.53 -12.16 -10.49
CA LEU A 315 25.40 -11.03 -9.57
C LEU A 315 25.90 -9.71 -10.18
N ALA A 316 27.08 -9.71 -10.80
CA ALA A 316 27.66 -8.51 -11.41
C ALA A 316 26.73 -7.93 -12.50
N ARG A 317 26.17 -8.81 -13.36
CA ARG A 317 25.21 -8.42 -14.40
C ARG A 317 23.92 -7.86 -13.82
N TRP A 318 23.42 -8.42 -12.71
CA TRP A 318 22.23 -7.90 -12.07
C TRP A 318 22.47 -6.53 -11.43
N LEU A 319 23.60 -6.33 -10.77
CA LEU A 319 24.03 -5.05 -10.18
C LEU A 319 24.23 -3.96 -11.23
N ALA A 320 24.74 -4.32 -12.42
CA ALA A 320 24.94 -3.37 -13.52
C ALA A 320 23.64 -2.67 -13.99
N ARG A 321 22.45 -3.24 -13.69
CA ARG A 321 21.15 -2.59 -13.94
C ARG A 321 20.82 -1.45 -12.98
N HIS A 322 21.69 -1.19 -11.99
CA HIS A 322 21.47 -0.25 -10.90
C HIS A 322 22.62 0.78 -10.76
N PRO A 323 23.01 1.51 -11.82
CA PRO A 323 24.14 2.43 -11.77
C PRO A 323 23.94 3.60 -10.79
N GLY A 324 22.68 3.97 -10.54
CA GLY A 324 22.32 5.01 -9.56
C GLY A 324 22.30 4.55 -8.10
N GLY A 325 22.60 3.27 -7.84
CA GLY A 325 22.47 2.65 -6.51
C GLY A 325 21.38 1.58 -6.46
N ALA A 326 21.47 0.74 -5.44
CA ALA A 326 20.63 -0.43 -5.25
C ALA A 326 20.09 -0.52 -3.81
N VAL A 327 19.01 -1.25 -3.63
CA VAL A 327 18.50 -1.63 -2.31
C VAL A 327 18.50 -3.15 -2.23
N LEU A 328 19.21 -3.68 -1.25
CA LEU A 328 19.06 -5.06 -0.83
C LEU A 328 17.99 -5.08 0.25
N GLU A 329 16.96 -5.91 0.09
CA GLU A 329 15.91 -6.14 1.08
C GLU A 329 15.99 -7.60 1.53
N GLU A 330 15.79 -7.88 2.82
CA GLU A 330 15.76 -9.26 3.30
C GLU A 330 14.67 -10.08 2.58
N ALA A 331 14.96 -11.34 2.25
CA ALA A 331 13.93 -12.26 1.77
C ALA A 331 13.15 -12.79 2.97
N LEU A 332 11.93 -12.28 3.18
CA LEU A 332 11.07 -12.66 4.29
C LEU A 332 9.60 -12.79 3.84
N PRO A 333 8.97 -13.97 3.90
CA PRO A 333 9.61 -15.26 4.16
C PRO A 333 10.68 -15.56 3.10
N ALA A 334 11.75 -16.23 3.55
CA ALA A 334 12.76 -16.74 2.65
C ALA A 334 12.16 -17.88 1.81
N PRO A 335 12.37 -17.91 0.47
CA PRO A 335 11.95 -19.03 -0.34
C PRO A 335 12.54 -20.35 0.16
N VAL A 336 11.66 -21.35 0.33
CA VAL A 336 12.05 -22.72 0.67
C VAL A 336 12.03 -23.56 -0.61
N ARG A 337 12.98 -24.48 -0.77
CA ARG A 337 13.03 -25.40 -1.90
C ARG A 337 12.31 -26.71 -1.53
N GLY A 338 11.43 -27.21 -2.39
CA GLY A 338 10.82 -28.53 -2.25
C GLY A 338 9.40 -28.64 -2.82
N PRO A 339 8.84 -29.86 -2.92
CA PRO A 339 7.44 -30.03 -3.29
C PRO A 339 6.52 -29.30 -2.30
N GLY A 340 5.54 -28.54 -2.83
CA GLY A 340 4.59 -27.78 -2.01
C GLY A 340 5.11 -26.46 -1.44
N SER A 341 6.34 -26.04 -1.75
CA SER A 341 6.93 -24.79 -1.24
C SER A 341 6.65 -23.56 -2.13
N ALA A 342 5.53 -23.55 -2.85
CA ALA A 342 5.17 -22.44 -3.71
C ALA A 342 5.09 -21.13 -2.91
N ALA A 343 5.68 -20.06 -3.45
CA ALA A 343 5.49 -18.73 -2.88
C ALA A 343 4.03 -18.32 -3.05
N VAL A 344 3.33 -18.17 -1.93
CA VAL A 344 1.92 -17.73 -1.90
C VAL A 344 1.86 -16.29 -1.41
N GLU A 345 1.06 -15.48 -2.09
CA GLU A 345 0.68 -14.15 -1.66
C GLU A 345 -0.84 -14.09 -1.49
N LEU A 346 -1.28 -13.49 -0.39
CA LEU A 346 -2.68 -13.25 -0.07
C LEU A 346 -3.03 -11.80 -0.36
N ALA A 347 -4.12 -11.56 -1.08
CA ALA A 347 -4.72 -10.24 -1.18
C ALA A 347 -5.87 -10.14 -0.17
N VAL A 348 -5.69 -9.35 0.89
CA VAL A 348 -6.69 -9.16 1.94
C VAL A 348 -7.23 -7.74 1.86
N GLU A 349 -8.50 -7.60 1.53
CA GLU A 349 -9.18 -6.31 1.55
C GLU A 349 -9.83 -6.04 2.91
N THR A 350 -9.65 -4.83 3.42
CA THR A 350 -10.19 -4.38 4.70
C THR A 350 -10.98 -3.11 4.52
N TYR A 351 -12.07 -3.01 5.25
CA TYR A 351 -13.01 -1.90 5.19
C TYR A 351 -13.07 -1.16 6.53
N ARG A 352 -13.14 0.17 6.45
CA ARG A 352 -13.46 1.04 7.58
C ARG A 352 -14.67 1.85 7.19
N ALA A 353 -15.78 1.65 7.90
CA ALA A 353 -16.96 2.49 7.77
C ALA A 353 -16.62 3.96 8.08
N GLY A 354 -17.33 4.88 7.42
CA GLY A 354 -17.27 6.30 7.73
C GLY A 354 -17.81 6.61 9.13
N ARG A 355 -17.30 7.67 9.76
CA ARG A 355 -17.81 8.17 11.04
C ARG A 355 -18.52 9.50 10.82
N PRO A 356 -19.86 9.55 10.87
CA PRO A 356 -20.60 10.80 10.73
C PRO A 356 -20.08 11.83 11.74
N THR A 357 -19.93 13.08 11.31
CA THR A 357 -19.74 14.19 12.24
C THR A 357 -21.02 14.36 13.04
N ALA A 358 -20.96 14.28 14.37
CA ALA A 358 -22.12 14.55 15.21
C ALA A 358 -22.57 16.01 15.01
N GLY A 359 -23.81 16.20 14.55
CA GLY A 359 -24.44 17.49 14.19
C GLY A 359 -24.31 17.77 12.68
N THR A 360 -25.34 17.85 11.86
CA THR A 360 -26.67 18.48 12.03
C THR A 360 -27.76 17.73 11.23
N ASP A 361 -28.16 16.54 11.66
CA ASP A 361 -29.47 16.02 11.27
C ASP A 361 -30.40 16.21 12.46
N GLY A 362 -31.31 17.17 12.33
CA GLY A 362 -32.44 17.32 13.24
C GLY A 362 -33.36 16.13 13.08
N THR A 363 -33.05 15.02 13.75
CA THR A 363 -34.02 14.00 14.14
C THR A 363 -33.68 13.52 15.53
N ASP A 364 -34.69 13.57 16.38
CA ASP A 364 -34.62 13.37 17.83
C ASP A 364 -33.88 12.10 18.24
N GLY A 365 -33.07 12.26 19.28
CA GLY A 365 -32.45 11.15 19.97
C GLY A 365 -33.48 10.22 20.57
N LYS A 366 -33.43 8.96 20.13
CA LYS A 366 -33.67 7.74 20.90
C LYS A 366 -33.06 6.57 20.10
N ASP A 367 -32.48 5.60 20.81
CA ASP A 367 -31.97 4.31 20.30
C ASP A 367 -30.50 4.19 19.82
N LEU A 368 -29.55 4.65 20.64
CA LEU A 368 -28.17 4.13 20.59
C LEU A 368 -27.76 3.26 21.78
N THR A 369 -28.64 3.01 22.74
CA THR A 369 -28.36 2.14 23.90
C THR A 369 -28.67 0.64 23.67
N ALA A 370 -29.45 0.28 22.65
CA ALA A 370 -29.89 -1.11 22.47
C ALA A 370 -28.86 -2.06 21.79
N ARG A 371 -27.81 -1.54 21.12
CA ARG A 371 -26.84 -2.38 20.39
C ARG A 371 -25.67 -2.91 21.22
N GLY A 372 -25.49 -2.42 22.45
CA GLY A 372 -24.40 -2.86 23.34
C GLY A 372 -24.67 -4.15 24.12
N GLU A 373 -25.93 -4.53 24.32
CA GLU A 373 -26.28 -5.67 25.20
C GLU A 373 -26.54 -6.99 24.45
N LEU A 374 -26.84 -6.94 23.14
CA LEU A 374 -27.16 -8.16 22.36
C LEU A 374 -25.94 -8.99 21.95
N VAL A 375 -24.72 -8.44 22.03
CA VAL A 375 -23.48 -9.18 21.72
C VAL A 375 -22.96 -9.96 22.93
N ARG A 376 -23.33 -9.60 24.17
CA ARG A 376 -22.86 -10.28 25.38
C ARG A 376 -23.64 -11.56 25.75
N ARG A 377 -24.83 -11.78 25.21
CA ARG A 377 -25.66 -12.96 25.55
C ARG A 377 -25.42 -14.19 24.67
N ARG A 378 -24.50 -14.13 23.70
CA ARG A 378 -24.22 -15.27 22.80
C ARG A 378 -23.00 -16.12 23.18
N ASP A 379 -22.24 -15.69 24.19
CA ASP A 379 -21.04 -16.41 24.68
C ASP A 379 -21.29 -17.22 25.97
N GLU A 380 -22.55 -17.43 26.39
CA GLU A 380 -22.89 -18.21 27.60
C GLU A 380 -23.96 -19.30 27.38
N ARG A 381 -24.01 -19.97 26.21
CA ARG A 381 -24.75 -21.23 26.06
C ARG A 381 -24.05 -22.26 25.24
#